data_AF-A0A176S1T0-F1
#
_entry.id   AF-A0A176S1T0-F1
#
_cell.length_a   1.000
_cell.length_b   1.000
_cell.length_c   1.000
_cell.angle_alpha   90.00
_cell.angle_beta   90.00
_cell.angle_gamma   90.00
#
_symmetry.space_group_name_H-M   'P 1'
#
loop_
_entity.id
_entity.type
_entity.pdbx_description
1 polymer ?
#
loop_
_entity_poly.entity_id
_entity_poly.type
_entity_poly.pdbx_seq_one_letter_code
_entity_poly.pdbx_strand_id
1 'polypeptide(L)'
;EEEEKISALLGNTTINGQFDANSMPTQMDLNLSKFKMRDDDNRLNLNDLSFNFHSHQSAKGLQLGDLSFKIGHSDLSQDNFQVSLDGFGIKLEGEEAQDGVINYNWHSQIDKFVFPTPLGIGKMAWISYAEKSAVRRLDEGALLDLQTTARELRSQNNKPINIGFIMLDKLMAVSPQLLARSPFKQIGNNPLILLTVLKENFSKHVENREKPLQIDTELEFLLTTEGTQALGKLPTLSIKTKIDSDGFGKSNLIFPAFQRVVPEKGLIDWKGLNLHFTFTDKNMTVMLNLAGLLF
;
A
#
# COMPACT_ATOMS: atom_id res chain seq x y z
N GLU A 1 -6.77 6.85 43.16
CA GLU A 1 -6.29 6.59 41.79
C GLU A 1 -5.78 5.17 41.78
N GLU A 2 -6.53 4.25 41.15
CA GLU A 2 -6.00 2.92 40.84
C GLU A 2 -5.17 3.07 39.56
N GLU A 3 -3.90 2.68 39.58
CA GLU A 3 -3.04 2.67 38.40
C GLU A 3 -3.56 1.63 37.41
N GLU A 4 -3.94 2.05 36.20
CA GLU A 4 -4.23 1.15 35.06
C GLU A 4 -3.02 0.21 34.85
N LYS A 5 -3.25 -1.09 34.96
CA LYS A 5 -2.19 -2.11 34.84
C LYS A 5 -2.20 -2.73 33.45
N ILE A 6 -1.44 -2.11 32.56
CA ILE A 6 -1.09 -2.70 31.28
C ILE A 6 -0.23 -3.96 31.53
N SER A 7 -0.62 -5.09 30.94
CA SER A 7 0.14 -6.34 30.97
C SER A 7 0.41 -6.85 29.55
N ALA A 8 1.63 -7.36 29.34
CA ALA A 8 2.03 -7.96 28.07
C ALA A 8 2.68 -9.33 28.30
N LEU A 9 2.34 -10.29 27.44
CA LEU A 9 2.91 -11.63 27.42
C LEU A 9 3.47 -11.91 26.02
N LEU A 10 4.77 -12.16 25.94
CA LEU A 10 5.45 -12.58 24.73
C LEU A 10 5.75 -14.08 24.83
N GLY A 11 5.31 -14.84 23.83
CA GLY A 11 5.64 -16.25 23.66
C GLY A 11 7.03 -16.45 23.06
N ASN A 12 7.35 -17.71 22.73
CA ASN A 12 8.60 -18.03 22.06
C ASN A 12 8.74 -17.21 20.79
N THR A 13 9.85 -16.47 20.73
CA THR A 13 10.19 -15.55 19.66
C THR A 13 11.58 -15.90 19.16
N THR A 14 11.72 -16.08 17.85
CA THR A 14 13.01 -16.27 17.19
C THR A 14 13.20 -15.16 16.17
N ILE A 15 14.35 -14.50 16.21
CA ILE A 15 14.75 -13.52 15.22
C ILE A 15 16.13 -13.95 14.71
N ASN A 16 16.22 -14.27 13.42
CA ASN A 16 17.45 -14.60 12.73
C ASN A 16 17.64 -13.61 11.60
N GLY A 17 18.88 -13.14 11.41
CA GLY A 17 19.19 -12.20 10.34
C GLY A 17 20.57 -12.47 9.76
N GLN A 18 20.71 -12.27 8.46
CA GLN A 18 21.98 -12.18 7.76
C GLN A 18 22.03 -10.83 7.04
N PHE A 19 23.21 -10.22 7.02
CA PHE A 19 23.43 -8.91 6.45
C PHE A 19 24.64 -8.95 5.53
N ASP A 20 24.62 -8.16 4.46
CA ASP A 20 25.77 -7.95 3.60
C ASP A 20 26.81 -7.01 4.24
N ALA A 21 27.92 -6.77 3.54
CA ALA A 21 28.99 -5.87 4.00
C ALA A 21 28.53 -4.41 4.22
N ASN A 22 27.39 -4.02 3.66
CA ASN A 22 26.79 -2.70 3.81
C ASN A 22 25.68 -2.68 4.88
N SER A 23 25.57 -3.75 5.68
CA SER A 23 24.51 -3.92 6.68
C SER A 23 23.09 -3.95 6.08
N MET A 24 22.95 -4.29 4.80
CA MET A 24 21.64 -4.55 4.19
C MET A 24 21.24 -6.00 4.49
N PRO A 25 20.00 -6.25 4.95
CA PRO A 25 19.57 -7.61 5.22
C PRO A 25 19.56 -8.44 3.92
N THR A 26 20.17 -9.60 3.98
CA THR A 26 20.09 -10.65 2.94
C THR A 26 19.11 -11.75 3.33
N GLN A 27 18.94 -11.96 4.62
CA GLN A 27 17.95 -12.87 5.19
C GLN A 27 17.41 -12.28 6.49
N MET A 28 16.10 -12.38 6.72
CA MET A 28 15.47 -12.07 8.00
C MET A 28 14.32 -13.03 8.23
N ASP A 29 14.41 -13.82 9.29
CA ASP A 29 13.34 -14.71 9.74
C ASP A 29 12.93 -14.30 11.15
N LEU A 30 11.65 -13.97 11.31
CA LEU A 30 11.02 -13.67 12.57
C LEU A 30 9.84 -14.61 12.75
N ASN A 31 9.82 -15.34 13.85
CA ASN A 31 8.67 -16.15 14.25
C ASN A 31 8.29 -15.79 15.67
N LEU A 32 7.02 -15.49 15.85
CA LEU A 32 6.40 -15.12 17.11
C LEU A 32 5.16 -16.00 17.29
N SER A 33 5.32 -17.03 18.13
CA SER A 33 4.24 -18.00 18.38
C SER A 33 3.00 -17.33 19.01
N LYS A 34 3.22 -16.35 19.87
CA LYS A 34 2.16 -15.73 20.66
C LYS A 34 2.58 -14.37 21.18
N PHE A 35 1.67 -13.41 21.12
CA PHE A 35 1.76 -12.13 21.80
C PHE A 35 0.39 -11.78 22.35
N LYS A 36 0.34 -11.35 23.61
CA LYS A 36 -0.89 -10.87 24.24
C LYS A 36 -0.61 -9.55 24.92
N MET A 37 -1.48 -8.58 24.72
CA MET A 37 -1.49 -7.32 25.45
C MET A 37 -2.87 -7.14 26.06
N ARG A 38 -2.91 -6.77 27.33
CA ARG A 38 -4.15 -6.51 28.06
C ARG A 38 -4.03 -5.24 28.86
N ASP A 39 -5.10 -4.49 28.85
CA ASP A 39 -5.40 -3.39 29.74
C ASP A 39 -6.81 -3.64 30.30
N ASP A 40 -7.33 -2.76 31.16
CA ASP A 40 -8.59 -2.95 31.88
C ASP A 40 -9.75 -3.31 30.93
N ASP A 41 -9.87 -2.56 29.82
CA ASP A 41 -10.94 -2.78 28.83
C ASP A 41 -10.44 -3.42 27.53
N ASN A 42 -9.13 -3.41 27.27
CA ASN A 42 -8.56 -3.78 25.97
C ASN A 42 -7.82 -5.11 26.01
N ARG A 43 -8.05 -5.97 25.02
CA ARG A 43 -7.26 -7.18 24.81
C ARG A 43 -6.87 -7.31 23.35
N LEU A 44 -5.58 -7.50 23.12
CA LEU A 44 -5.01 -7.88 21.84
C LEU A 44 -4.35 -9.23 22.02
N ASN A 45 -4.75 -10.25 21.26
CA ASN A 45 -3.92 -11.43 21.09
C ASN A 45 -3.53 -11.60 19.63
N LEU A 46 -2.31 -12.08 19.43
CA LEU A 46 -1.70 -12.34 18.15
C LEU A 46 -1.01 -13.69 18.27
N ASN A 47 -1.31 -14.63 17.38
CA ASN A 47 -0.72 -15.96 17.35
C ASN A 47 -0.12 -16.24 15.98
N ASP A 48 0.98 -16.98 15.98
CA ASP A 48 1.65 -17.48 14.79
C ASP A 48 1.98 -16.37 13.79
N LEU A 49 2.57 -15.27 14.28
CA LEU A 49 3.14 -14.25 13.42
C LEU A 49 4.47 -14.77 12.88
N SER A 50 4.61 -14.79 11.57
CA SER A 50 5.87 -15.11 10.90
C SER A 50 6.19 -14.08 9.84
N PHE A 51 7.44 -13.65 9.77
CA PHE A 51 8.00 -12.84 8.71
C PHE A 51 9.26 -13.54 8.22
N ASN A 52 9.35 -13.79 6.92
CA ASN A 52 10.52 -14.36 6.28
C ASN A 52 10.87 -13.46 5.11
N PHE A 53 12.11 -13.07 5.02
CA PHE A 53 12.65 -12.30 3.92
C PHE A 53 13.96 -12.92 3.49
N HIS A 54 14.07 -13.23 2.21
CA HIS A 54 15.28 -13.73 1.59
C HIS A 54 15.54 -12.87 0.37
N SER A 55 16.74 -12.32 0.28
CA SER A 55 17.13 -11.56 -0.90
C SER A 55 18.26 -12.26 -1.64
N HIS A 56 18.19 -12.18 -2.94
CA HIS A 56 19.17 -12.73 -3.85
C HIS A 56 19.49 -11.68 -4.92
N GLN A 57 20.64 -11.84 -5.55
CA GLN A 57 21.13 -10.88 -6.52
C GLN A 57 21.01 -11.45 -7.93
N SER A 58 20.50 -10.65 -8.86
CA SER A 58 20.45 -10.99 -10.28
C SER A 58 21.85 -11.01 -10.90
N ALA A 59 21.96 -11.50 -12.14
CA ALA A 59 23.21 -11.49 -12.89
C ALA A 59 23.81 -10.07 -13.06
N LYS A 60 22.98 -9.02 -13.10
CA LYS A 60 23.44 -7.61 -13.21
C LYS A 60 23.56 -6.88 -11.89
N GLY A 61 23.40 -7.58 -10.77
CA GLY A 61 23.57 -6.98 -9.45
C GLY A 61 22.30 -6.39 -8.83
N LEU A 62 21.12 -6.57 -9.46
CA LEU A 62 19.84 -6.14 -8.90
C LEU A 62 19.48 -7.04 -7.71
N GLN A 63 19.23 -6.44 -6.54
CA GLN A 63 18.73 -7.21 -5.41
C GLN A 63 17.23 -7.45 -5.58
N LEU A 64 16.85 -8.72 -5.69
CA LEU A 64 15.49 -9.22 -5.67
C LEU A 64 15.19 -9.76 -4.27
N GLY A 65 13.92 -9.69 -3.87
CA GLY A 65 13.50 -10.12 -2.54
C GLY A 65 12.27 -11.01 -2.61
N ASP A 66 12.34 -12.09 -1.85
CA ASP A 66 11.22 -12.95 -1.52
C ASP A 66 10.79 -12.60 -0.10
N LEU A 67 9.52 -12.26 0.08
CA LEU A 67 8.95 -11.88 1.36
C LEU A 67 7.73 -12.74 1.63
N SER A 68 7.65 -13.33 2.82
CA SER A 68 6.44 -13.94 3.35
C SER A 68 6.12 -13.35 4.71
N PHE A 69 4.93 -12.79 4.84
CA PHE A 69 4.37 -12.36 6.10
C PHE A 69 3.09 -13.16 6.37
N LYS A 70 2.93 -13.68 7.59
CA LYS A 70 1.73 -14.42 7.99
C LYS A 70 1.34 -14.08 9.40
N ILE A 71 0.04 -14.10 9.65
CA ILE A 71 -0.56 -14.09 10.98
C ILE A 71 -1.57 -15.24 11.00
N GLY A 72 -1.37 -16.22 11.88
CA GLY A 72 -2.33 -17.33 12.03
C GLY A 72 -3.65 -16.87 12.62
N HIS A 73 -3.59 -16.11 13.72
CA HIS A 73 -4.76 -15.53 14.37
C HIS A 73 -4.44 -14.19 15.02
N SER A 74 -5.33 -13.23 14.92
CA SER A 74 -5.32 -12.00 15.71
C SER A 74 -6.72 -11.71 16.22
N ASP A 75 -6.86 -11.35 17.48
CA ASP A 75 -8.11 -10.86 18.05
C ASP A 75 -7.87 -9.56 18.81
N LEU A 76 -8.79 -8.62 18.61
CA LEU A 76 -8.88 -7.37 19.35
C LEU A 76 -10.26 -7.33 19.99
N SER A 77 -10.31 -7.18 21.30
CA SER A 77 -11.56 -6.97 22.04
C SER A 77 -11.47 -5.74 22.93
N GLN A 78 -12.50 -4.91 22.88
CA GLN A 78 -12.70 -3.77 23.76
C GLN A 78 -14.20 -3.70 24.11
N ASP A 79 -14.57 -3.77 25.38
CA ASP A 79 -15.99 -3.75 25.81
C ASP A 79 -16.88 -4.75 25.02
N ASN A 80 -17.88 -4.24 24.29
CA ASN A 80 -18.81 -4.99 23.44
C ASN A 80 -18.33 -5.10 21.98
N PHE A 81 -17.11 -4.68 21.70
CA PHE A 81 -16.49 -4.72 20.38
C PHE A 81 -15.48 -5.86 20.34
N GLN A 82 -15.64 -6.77 19.37
CA GLN A 82 -14.68 -7.83 19.10
C GLN A 82 -14.45 -7.94 17.60
N VAL A 83 -13.17 -7.94 17.22
CA VAL A 83 -12.69 -8.16 15.87
C VAL A 83 -11.72 -9.35 15.90
N SER A 84 -11.82 -10.23 14.92
CA SER A 84 -10.84 -11.30 14.75
C SER A 84 -10.44 -11.50 13.30
N LEU A 85 -9.16 -11.79 13.10
CA LEU A 85 -8.54 -12.10 11.82
C LEU A 85 -7.89 -13.49 11.93
N ASP A 86 -8.31 -14.42 11.09
CA ASP A 86 -7.71 -15.72 10.90
C ASP A 86 -7.03 -15.79 9.54
N GLY A 87 -5.81 -16.34 9.52
CA GLY A 87 -5.12 -16.74 8.30
C GLY A 87 -4.79 -15.59 7.36
N PHE A 88 -4.21 -14.50 7.88
CA PHE A 88 -3.65 -13.46 7.02
C PHE A 88 -2.30 -13.90 6.47
N GLY A 89 -2.10 -13.72 5.17
CA GLY A 89 -0.84 -14.03 4.53
C GLY A 89 -0.57 -13.09 3.36
N ILE A 90 0.67 -12.64 3.25
CA ILE A 90 1.24 -11.98 2.06
C ILE A 90 2.48 -12.76 1.66
N LYS A 91 2.62 -13.02 0.37
CA LYS A 91 3.83 -13.57 -0.24
C LYS A 91 4.18 -12.75 -1.48
N LEU A 92 5.39 -12.21 -1.51
CA LEU A 92 5.99 -11.54 -2.65
C LEU A 92 7.20 -12.37 -3.10
N GLU A 93 7.31 -12.66 -4.38
CA GLU A 93 8.42 -13.42 -4.94
C GLU A 93 8.95 -12.70 -6.17
N GLY A 94 10.24 -12.39 -6.17
CA GLY A 94 10.93 -11.74 -7.29
C GLY A 94 11.80 -12.75 -8.02
N GLU A 95 11.68 -12.83 -9.35
CA GLU A 95 12.50 -13.75 -10.16
C GLU A 95 13.11 -13.01 -11.36
N GLU A 96 14.38 -13.32 -11.65
CA GLU A 96 15.02 -12.99 -12.92
C GLU A 96 14.54 -13.97 -13.99
N ALA A 97 13.87 -13.46 -15.01
CA ALA A 97 13.52 -14.17 -16.22
C ALA A 97 14.58 -13.94 -17.31
N GLN A 98 14.48 -14.70 -18.41
CA GLN A 98 15.37 -14.55 -19.56
C GLN A 98 15.37 -13.12 -20.11
N ASP A 99 16.50 -12.73 -20.71
CA ASP A 99 16.74 -11.45 -21.37
C ASP A 99 16.77 -10.20 -20.45
N GLY A 100 17.10 -10.37 -19.16
CA GLY A 100 17.26 -9.26 -18.23
C GLY A 100 15.92 -8.62 -17.86
N VAL A 101 14.95 -9.47 -17.55
CA VAL A 101 13.57 -9.09 -17.31
C VAL A 101 13.16 -9.65 -15.95
N ILE A 102 12.50 -8.86 -15.11
CA ILE A 102 12.09 -9.25 -13.77
C ILE A 102 10.58 -9.49 -13.72
N ASN A 103 10.19 -10.55 -13.02
CA ASN A 103 8.80 -10.82 -12.69
C ASN A 103 8.63 -10.77 -11.17
N TYR A 104 7.53 -10.17 -10.71
CA TYR A 104 7.09 -10.26 -9.34
C TYR A 104 5.75 -10.98 -9.26
N ASN A 105 5.66 -11.95 -8.36
CA ASN A 105 4.42 -12.61 -8.00
C ASN A 105 3.99 -12.14 -6.62
N TRP A 106 2.73 -11.77 -6.50
CA TRP A 106 2.08 -11.37 -5.25
C TRP A 106 0.95 -12.35 -4.96
N HIS A 107 0.94 -12.91 -3.76
CA HIS A 107 -0.19 -13.66 -3.22
C HIS A 107 -0.60 -13.05 -1.89
N SER A 108 -1.87 -12.67 -1.76
CA SER A 108 -2.45 -12.21 -0.49
C SER A 108 -3.67 -13.03 -0.13
N GLN A 109 -3.87 -13.27 1.15
CA GLN A 109 -5.05 -13.97 1.63
C GLN A 109 -5.46 -13.53 3.03
N ILE A 110 -6.75 -13.71 3.30
CA ILE A 110 -7.43 -13.62 4.59
C ILE A 110 -8.41 -14.79 4.59
N ASP A 111 -8.18 -15.78 5.46
CA ASP A 111 -9.06 -16.95 5.55
C ASP A 111 -10.41 -16.55 6.12
N LYS A 112 -10.39 -15.75 7.19
CA LYS A 112 -11.59 -15.22 7.81
C LYS A 112 -11.30 -13.93 8.54
N PHE A 113 -12.05 -12.89 8.26
CA PHE A 113 -12.09 -11.70 9.08
C PHE A 113 -13.50 -11.51 9.61
N VAL A 114 -13.62 -11.27 10.92
CA VAL A 114 -14.88 -11.09 11.63
C VAL A 114 -14.92 -9.69 12.21
N PHE A 115 -15.97 -8.95 11.86
CA PHE A 115 -16.25 -7.63 12.40
C PHE A 115 -17.54 -7.63 13.23
N PRO A 116 -17.65 -6.75 14.23
CA PRO A 116 -18.86 -6.65 15.04
C PRO A 116 -20.00 -6.07 14.20
N THR A 117 -21.17 -6.71 14.29
CA THR A 117 -22.39 -6.17 13.68
C THR A 117 -22.81 -4.89 14.40
N PRO A 118 -23.02 -3.76 13.70
CA PRO A 118 -23.18 -2.44 14.32
C PRO A 118 -24.32 -2.27 15.35
N LEU A 119 -25.23 -3.22 15.54
CA LEU A 119 -26.46 -3.02 16.32
C LEU A 119 -26.96 -4.26 17.08
N GLY A 120 -26.17 -5.32 17.25
CA GLY A 120 -26.65 -6.54 17.93
C GLY A 120 -27.81 -7.26 17.24
N ILE A 121 -28.16 -6.85 16.01
CA ILE A 121 -29.19 -7.47 15.18
C ILE A 121 -28.48 -8.20 14.04
N GLY A 122 -28.19 -9.48 14.23
CA GLY A 122 -27.66 -10.37 13.19
C GLY A 122 -26.50 -11.27 13.63
N LYS A 123 -26.26 -12.34 12.87
CA LYS A 123 -25.07 -13.20 13.00
C LYS A 123 -23.84 -12.36 12.60
N MET A 124 -22.70 -12.53 13.30
CA MET A 124 -21.42 -11.92 12.91
C MET A 124 -21.18 -12.13 11.40
N ALA A 125 -21.01 -11.03 10.69
CA ALA A 125 -20.61 -11.08 9.29
C ALA A 125 -19.09 -11.35 9.23
N TRP A 126 -18.69 -12.14 8.25
CA TRP A 126 -17.29 -12.46 8.02
C TRP A 126 -16.98 -12.31 6.54
N ILE A 127 -15.75 -11.92 6.25
CA ILE A 127 -15.21 -11.88 4.89
C ILE A 127 -14.02 -12.82 4.77
N SER A 128 -13.83 -13.38 3.58
CA SER A 128 -12.65 -14.13 3.18
C SER A 128 -12.16 -13.56 1.86
N TYR A 129 -10.85 -13.52 1.67
CA TYR A 129 -10.23 -12.95 0.48
C TYR A 129 -8.97 -13.74 0.12
N ALA A 130 -8.78 -13.98 -1.17
CA ALA A 130 -7.53 -14.53 -1.69
C ALA A 130 -7.29 -13.95 -3.08
N GLU A 131 -6.08 -13.44 -3.31
CA GLU A 131 -5.66 -12.86 -4.57
C GLU A 131 -4.29 -13.39 -4.97
N LYS A 132 -4.15 -13.67 -6.26
CA LYS A 132 -2.88 -13.92 -6.91
C LYS A 132 -2.73 -12.93 -8.05
N SER A 133 -1.73 -12.07 -7.94
CA SER A 133 -1.41 -11.04 -8.90
C SER A 133 0.05 -11.17 -9.32
N ALA A 134 0.38 -10.71 -10.52
CA ALA A 134 1.75 -10.72 -10.99
C ALA A 134 2.05 -9.47 -11.81
N VAL A 135 3.21 -8.88 -11.55
CA VAL A 135 3.79 -7.84 -12.39
C VAL A 135 4.86 -8.51 -13.22
N ARG A 136 4.58 -8.66 -14.50
CA ARG A 136 5.46 -9.36 -15.43
C ARG A 136 6.21 -8.38 -16.30
N ARG A 137 7.41 -8.83 -16.65
CA ARG A 137 8.29 -8.23 -17.64
C ARG A 137 8.77 -6.81 -17.34
N LEU A 138 9.22 -6.58 -16.11
CA LEU A 138 9.89 -5.34 -15.73
C LEU A 138 11.32 -5.31 -16.27
N ASP A 139 11.77 -4.16 -16.75
CA ASP A 139 13.17 -4.02 -17.19
C ASP A 139 14.12 -4.03 -15.98
N GLU A 140 15.05 -4.99 -15.96
CA GLU A 140 16.00 -5.17 -14.87
C GLU A 140 16.91 -3.95 -14.69
N GLY A 141 17.34 -3.32 -15.79
CA GLY A 141 18.18 -2.13 -15.76
C GLY A 141 17.47 -0.96 -15.11
N ALA A 142 16.21 -0.71 -15.48
CA ALA A 142 15.39 0.33 -14.86
C ALA A 142 15.16 0.11 -13.35
N LEU A 143 14.97 -1.14 -12.93
CA LEU A 143 14.85 -1.49 -11.51
C LEU A 143 16.18 -1.30 -10.76
N LEU A 144 17.29 -1.71 -11.36
CA LEU A 144 18.62 -1.54 -10.79
C LEU A 144 18.96 -0.06 -10.61
N ASP A 145 18.59 0.77 -11.57
CA ASP A 145 18.71 2.22 -11.52
C ASP A 145 17.95 2.81 -10.32
N LEU A 146 16.70 2.40 -10.09
CA LEU A 146 15.90 2.85 -8.95
C LEU A 146 16.51 2.44 -7.62
N GLN A 147 16.95 1.18 -7.53
CA GLN A 147 17.58 0.65 -6.32
C GLN A 147 18.91 1.34 -6.03
N THR A 148 19.70 1.64 -7.06
CA THR A 148 20.97 2.36 -6.92
C THR A 148 20.73 3.77 -6.42
N THR A 149 19.78 4.51 -7.01
CA THR A 149 19.39 5.84 -6.51
C THR A 149 18.94 5.79 -5.06
N ALA A 150 18.14 4.79 -4.66
CA ALA A 150 17.71 4.65 -3.28
C ALA A 150 18.89 4.38 -2.32
N ARG A 151 19.88 3.58 -2.73
CA ARG A 151 21.11 3.31 -1.94
C ARG A 151 21.96 4.56 -1.80
N GLU A 152 22.17 5.30 -2.89
CA GLU A 152 22.91 6.56 -2.89
C GLU A 152 22.26 7.58 -1.95
N LEU A 153 20.93 7.75 -2.03
CA LEU A 153 20.19 8.65 -1.15
C LEU A 153 20.28 8.27 0.33
N ARG A 154 20.31 6.97 0.66
CA ARG A 154 20.52 6.51 2.05
C ARG A 154 21.93 6.82 2.56
N SER A 155 22.95 6.71 1.68
CA SER A 155 24.34 6.99 2.06
C SER A 155 24.62 8.49 2.29
N GLN A 156 23.77 9.37 1.74
CA GLN A 156 23.88 10.82 1.90
C GLN A 156 23.30 11.26 3.26
N ASN A 157 24.09 11.04 4.30
CA ASN A 157 23.74 11.14 5.72
C ASN A 157 23.33 12.54 6.24
N ASN A 158 23.04 13.55 5.40
CA ASN A 158 22.96 14.95 5.87
C ASN A 158 21.87 15.88 5.30
N LYS A 159 20.97 15.44 4.40
CA LYS A 159 19.82 16.28 4.00
C LYS A 159 18.55 15.45 3.71
N PRO A 160 17.63 15.30 4.69
CA PRO A 160 16.42 14.49 4.54
C PRO A 160 15.36 15.05 3.58
N ILE A 161 15.57 16.21 2.95
CA ILE A 161 14.43 17.06 2.55
C ILE A 161 13.77 16.68 1.21
N ASN A 162 14.37 15.85 0.33
CA ASN A 162 13.77 15.55 -0.98
C ASN A 162 13.78 14.07 -1.41
N ILE A 163 14.02 13.10 -0.52
CA ILE A 163 14.11 11.67 -0.92
C ILE A 163 12.86 11.22 -1.68
N GLY A 164 11.66 11.59 -1.20
CA GLY A 164 10.40 11.25 -1.86
C GLY A 164 10.27 11.84 -3.26
N PHE A 165 10.57 13.13 -3.43
CA PHE A 165 10.52 13.79 -4.74
C PHE A 165 11.58 13.26 -5.72
N ILE A 166 12.81 13.03 -5.25
CA ILE A 166 13.89 12.47 -6.08
C ILE A 166 13.53 11.04 -6.52
N MET A 167 12.99 10.22 -5.62
CA MET A 167 12.55 8.87 -5.97
C MET A 167 11.37 8.88 -6.93
N LEU A 168 10.42 9.80 -6.76
CA LEU A 168 9.30 9.97 -7.69
C LEU A 168 9.81 10.42 -9.07
N ASP A 169 10.70 11.40 -9.13
CA ASP A 169 11.28 11.89 -10.38
C ASP A 169 12.09 10.79 -11.08
N LYS A 170 12.90 10.02 -10.34
CA LYS A 170 13.63 8.87 -10.90
C LYS A 170 12.68 7.80 -11.40
N LEU A 171 11.61 7.48 -10.64
CA LEU A 171 10.58 6.55 -11.08
C LEU A 171 9.95 7.00 -12.38
N MET A 172 9.56 8.27 -12.49
CA MET A 172 9.00 8.83 -13.72
C MET A 172 9.98 8.76 -14.88
N ALA A 173 11.27 9.08 -14.64
CA ALA A 173 12.31 9.02 -15.65
C ALA A 173 12.54 7.61 -16.20
N VAL A 174 12.53 6.58 -15.34
CA VAL A 174 12.73 5.19 -15.76
C VAL A 174 11.44 4.46 -16.14
N SER A 175 10.26 5.01 -15.82
CA SER A 175 8.96 4.37 -16.05
C SER A 175 8.74 3.86 -17.48
N PRO A 176 9.08 4.64 -18.54
CA PRO A 176 8.95 4.17 -19.91
C PRO A 176 9.78 2.92 -20.20
N GLN A 177 11.00 2.86 -19.66
CA GLN A 177 11.90 1.71 -19.78
C GLN A 177 11.41 0.54 -18.92
N LEU A 178 11.03 0.82 -17.67
CA LEU A 178 10.54 -0.16 -16.70
C LEU A 178 9.36 -0.97 -17.27
N LEU A 179 8.45 -0.29 -17.97
CA LEU A 179 7.28 -0.91 -18.60
C LEU A 179 7.50 -1.25 -20.09
N ALA A 180 8.69 -0.99 -20.65
CA ALA A 180 8.94 -1.16 -22.08
C ALA A 180 8.70 -2.60 -22.57
N ARG A 181 8.85 -3.57 -21.67
CA ARG A 181 8.71 -4.99 -21.98
C ARG A 181 7.42 -5.57 -21.38
N SER A 182 6.67 -4.78 -20.62
CA SER A 182 5.48 -5.22 -19.91
C SER A 182 4.25 -5.34 -20.82
N PRO A 183 3.38 -6.36 -20.64
CA PRO A 183 2.12 -6.45 -21.38
C PRO A 183 1.19 -5.23 -21.16
N PHE A 184 1.42 -4.43 -20.11
CA PHE A 184 0.70 -3.19 -19.88
C PHE A 184 0.88 -2.13 -20.98
N LYS A 185 1.86 -2.28 -21.87
CA LYS A 185 1.96 -1.47 -23.10
C LYS A 185 0.71 -1.53 -23.99
N GLN A 186 -0.07 -2.61 -23.88
CA GLN A 186 -1.28 -2.81 -24.69
C GLN A 186 -2.55 -2.24 -24.04
N ILE A 187 -2.49 -1.78 -22.78
CA ILE A 187 -3.56 -0.98 -22.21
C ILE A 187 -3.35 0.44 -22.76
N GLY A 188 -4.15 0.82 -23.77
CA GLY A 188 -4.02 2.08 -24.50
C GLY A 188 -4.01 3.36 -23.63
N ASN A 189 -4.41 3.25 -22.36
CA ASN A 189 -4.20 4.25 -21.34
C ASN A 189 -3.19 3.73 -20.31
N ASN A 190 -1.97 4.25 -20.37
CA ASN A 190 -0.91 4.00 -19.40
C ASN A 190 -1.47 4.21 -17.97
N PRO A 191 -1.47 3.22 -17.06
CA PRO A 191 -1.96 3.42 -15.68
C PRO A 191 -1.21 4.53 -14.93
N LEU A 192 0.00 4.90 -15.38
CA LEU A 192 0.76 6.04 -14.87
C LEU A 192 0.23 7.39 -15.36
N ILE A 193 -0.71 7.43 -16.31
CA ILE A 193 -1.34 8.68 -16.76
C ILE A 193 -2.01 9.40 -15.59
N LEU A 194 -2.54 8.66 -14.61
CA LEU A 194 -3.08 9.23 -13.38
C LEU A 194 -1.99 9.99 -12.61
N LEU A 195 -0.81 9.41 -12.43
CA LEU A 195 0.31 10.06 -11.73
C LEU A 195 0.87 11.26 -12.53
N THR A 196 0.96 11.14 -13.85
CA THR A 196 1.40 12.24 -14.73
C THR A 196 0.41 13.40 -14.72
N VAL A 197 -0.88 13.14 -14.88
CA VAL A 197 -1.95 14.15 -14.84
C VAL A 197 -1.98 14.84 -13.47
N LEU A 198 -1.80 14.08 -12.39
CA LEU A 198 -1.71 14.63 -11.05
C LEU A 198 -0.48 15.55 -10.90
N LYS A 199 0.72 15.08 -11.27
CA LYS A 199 1.94 15.91 -11.20
C LYS A 199 1.80 17.18 -12.04
N GLU A 200 1.36 17.06 -13.29
CA GLU A 200 1.22 18.21 -14.19
C GLU A 200 0.19 19.23 -13.69
N ASN A 201 -0.95 18.78 -13.16
CA ASN A 201 -1.92 19.70 -12.57
C ASN A 201 -1.37 20.36 -11.31
N PHE A 202 -0.73 19.61 -10.41
CA PHE A 202 -0.17 20.17 -9.18
C PHE A 202 0.97 21.17 -9.47
N SER A 203 1.98 20.80 -10.27
CA SER A 203 3.11 21.68 -10.59
C SER A 203 2.67 22.99 -11.24
N LYS A 204 1.72 22.96 -12.18
CA LYS A 204 1.19 24.17 -12.84
C LYS A 204 0.57 25.17 -11.88
N HIS A 205 0.00 24.70 -10.77
CA HIS A 205 -0.73 25.54 -9.83
C HIS A 205 0.15 26.00 -8.66
N VAL A 206 1.19 25.24 -8.31
CA VAL A 206 2.03 25.50 -7.13
C VAL A 206 3.25 26.39 -7.45
N GLU A 207 3.87 26.25 -8.62
CA GLU A 207 5.17 26.89 -8.88
C GLU A 207 5.10 28.41 -9.12
N ASN A 208 3.94 28.95 -9.48
CA ASN A 208 3.80 30.35 -9.93
C ASN A 208 2.63 31.13 -9.28
N ARG A 209 2.11 30.70 -8.13
CA ARG A 209 0.99 31.38 -7.46
C ARG A 209 1.32 31.80 -6.04
N GLU A 210 0.89 33.01 -5.67
CA GLU A 210 0.98 33.50 -4.31
C GLU A 210 0.08 32.65 -3.38
N LYS A 211 0.61 32.31 -2.21
CA LYS A 211 -0.12 31.60 -1.14
C LYS A 211 -0.98 32.61 -0.36
N PRO A 212 -2.19 32.24 0.13
CA PRO A 212 -2.77 30.91 0.14
C PRO A 212 -3.40 30.50 -1.20
N LEU A 213 -3.47 29.19 -1.45
CA LEU A 213 -3.96 28.61 -2.70
C LEU A 213 -4.92 27.45 -2.45
N GLN A 214 -5.99 27.37 -3.24
CA GLN A 214 -6.87 26.20 -3.32
C GLN A 214 -6.79 25.58 -4.72
N ILE A 215 -6.61 24.26 -4.79
CA ILE A 215 -6.55 23.47 -6.02
C ILE A 215 -7.57 22.35 -5.90
N ASP A 216 -8.62 22.42 -6.72
CA ASP A 216 -9.61 21.35 -6.83
C ASP A 216 -9.38 20.62 -8.17
N THR A 217 -9.07 19.33 -8.11
CA THR A 217 -8.85 18.46 -9.26
C THR A 217 -9.94 17.40 -9.31
N GLU A 218 -10.54 17.20 -10.47
CA GLU A 218 -11.49 16.13 -10.73
C GLU A 218 -10.97 15.24 -11.86
N LEU A 219 -11.01 13.93 -11.65
CA LEU A 219 -10.61 12.91 -12.62
C LEU A 219 -11.84 12.08 -13.00
N GLU A 220 -12.24 12.18 -14.27
CA GLU A 220 -13.26 11.33 -14.85
C GLU A 220 -12.62 10.10 -15.52
N PHE A 221 -13.13 8.91 -15.21
CA PHE A 221 -12.67 7.67 -15.83
C PHE A 221 -13.36 7.45 -17.17
N LEU A 222 -12.62 7.59 -18.26
CA LEU A 222 -13.09 7.27 -19.60
C LEU A 222 -12.83 5.79 -19.90
N LEU A 223 -13.89 4.98 -19.80
CA LEU A 223 -13.84 3.55 -20.12
C LEU A 223 -14.19 3.30 -21.59
N THR A 224 -13.69 2.20 -22.15
CA THR A 224 -14.16 1.69 -23.45
C THR A 224 -15.64 1.30 -23.38
N THR A 225 -16.29 1.10 -24.52
CA THR A 225 -17.69 0.63 -24.57
C THR A 225 -17.89 -0.66 -23.78
N GLU A 226 -16.99 -1.62 -23.94
CA GLU A 226 -16.99 -2.90 -23.21
C GLU A 226 -16.79 -2.69 -21.71
N GLY A 227 -15.83 -1.83 -21.32
CA GLY A 227 -15.60 -1.49 -19.91
C GLY A 227 -16.81 -0.78 -19.27
N THR A 228 -17.48 0.09 -20.03
CA THR A 228 -18.71 0.77 -19.58
C THR A 228 -19.89 -0.20 -19.46
N GLN A 229 -19.98 -1.21 -20.34
CA GLN A 229 -20.98 -2.28 -20.22
C GLN A 229 -20.69 -3.20 -19.02
N ALA A 230 -19.43 -3.43 -18.66
CA ALA A 230 -19.07 -4.25 -17.50
C ALA A 230 -19.23 -3.47 -16.17
N LEU A 231 -18.58 -2.31 -16.08
CA LEU A 231 -18.40 -1.55 -14.83
C LEU A 231 -19.32 -0.34 -14.72
N GLY A 232 -19.94 0.12 -15.81
CA GLY A 232 -20.73 1.33 -15.80
C GLY A 232 -19.92 2.60 -15.81
N LYS A 233 -20.60 3.72 -15.60
CA LYS A 233 -19.93 4.98 -15.34
C LYS A 233 -19.39 4.95 -13.90
N LEU A 234 -18.08 4.90 -13.77
CA LEU A 234 -17.41 5.02 -12.47
C LEU A 234 -17.58 6.44 -11.91
N PRO A 235 -17.61 6.62 -10.58
CA PRO A 235 -17.71 7.95 -10.01
C PRO A 235 -16.41 8.71 -10.21
N THR A 236 -16.52 10.03 -10.34
CA THR A 236 -15.39 10.95 -10.46
C THR A 236 -14.54 10.91 -9.19
N LEU A 237 -13.23 10.76 -9.35
CA LEU A 237 -12.28 10.94 -8.26
C LEU A 237 -11.99 12.42 -8.11
N SER A 238 -12.09 12.97 -6.90
CA SER A 238 -11.80 14.38 -6.63
C SER A 238 -10.64 14.52 -5.66
N ILE A 239 -9.81 15.54 -5.84
CA ILE A 239 -8.69 15.89 -4.97
C ILE A 239 -8.79 17.38 -4.67
N LYS A 240 -9.00 17.72 -3.40
CA LYS A 240 -9.18 19.09 -2.95
C LYS A 240 -8.03 19.49 -2.07
N THR A 241 -7.16 20.35 -2.56
CA THR A 241 -5.96 20.81 -1.87
C THR A 241 -6.10 22.26 -1.45
N LYS A 242 -5.72 22.59 -0.22
CA LYS A 242 -5.60 23.95 0.31
C LYS A 242 -4.22 24.13 0.89
N ILE A 243 -3.52 25.19 0.48
CA ILE A 243 -2.22 25.59 0.99
C ILE A 243 -2.40 26.95 1.63
N ASP A 244 -2.02 27.11 2.90
CA ASP A 244 -2.09 28.39 3.58
C ASP A 244 -0.86 29.28 3.29
N SER A 245 -0.85 30.48 3.87
CA SER A 245 0.25 31.46 3.72
C SER A 245 1.60 30.92 4.18
N ASP A 246 1.61 29.97 5.12
CA ASP A 246 2.82 29.42 5.74
C ASP A 246 3.34 28.20 4.96
N GLY A 247 2.67 27.82 3.87
CA GLY A 247 3.02 26.67 3.05
C GLY A 247 2.52 25.34 3.61
N PHE A 248 1.64 25.36 4.61
CA PHE A 248 0.99 24.16 5.09
C PHE A 248 -0.17 23.79 4.15
N GLY A 249 -0.04 22.64 3.51
CA GLY A 249 -1.01 22.01 2.64
C GLY A 249 -1.89 20.99 3.34
N LYS A 250 -3.18 21.00 3.04
CA LYS A 250 -4.12 19.91 3.32
C LYS A 250 -4.73 19.46 2.00
N SER A 251 -4.81 18.17 1.76
CA SER A 251 -5.46 17.65 0.59
C SER A 251 -6.35 16.45 0.93
N ASN A 252 -7.53 16.45 0.31
CA ASN A 252 -8.52 15.41 0.47
C ASN A 252 -8.74 14.75 -0.89
N LEU A 253 -8.32 13.50 -1.06
CA LEU A 253 -8.71 12.66 -2.19
C LEU A 253 -9.98 11.91 -1.82
N ILE A 254 -11.01 12.03 -2.64
CA ILE A 254 -12.32 11.42 -2.45
C ILE A 254 -12.63 10.61 -3.70
N PHE A 255 -12.76 9.30 -3.53
CA PHE A 255 -13.34 8.40 -4.52
C PHE A 255 -14.69 7.93 -3.98
N PRO A 256 -15.83 8.41 -4.51
CA PRO A 256 -17.15 8.12 -3.96
C PRO A 256 -17.49 6.62 -3.96
N ALA A 257 -18.42 6.23 -3.09
CA ALA A 257 -19.02 4.90 -3.12
C ALA A 257 -19.68 4.63 -4.48
N PHE A 258 -19.63 3.39 -4.92
CA PHE A 258 -20.17 2.93 -6.19
C PHE A 258 -20.72 1.52 -6.04
N GLN A 259 -21.99 1.33 -6.41
CA GLN A 259 -22.62 0.03 -6.40
C GLN A 259 -23.20 -0.29 -7.79
N ARG A 260 -22.95 -1.49 -8.28
CA ARG A 260 -23.46 -1.97 -9.56
C ARG A 260 -23.73 -3.47 -9.52
N VAL A 261 -24.95 -3.84 -9.89
CA VAL A 261 -25.28 -5.22 -10.22
C VAL A 261 -24.78 -5.50 -11.64
N VAL A 262 -23.93 -6.50 -11.78
CA VAL A 262 -23.48 -7.02 -13.07
C VAL A 262 -24.27 -8.29 -13.37
N PRO A 263 -25.13 -8.29 -14.41
CA PRO A 263 -25.92 -9.47 -14.77
C PRO A 263 -25.04 -10.71 -14.88
N GLU A 264 -25.47 -11.80 -14.22
CA GLU A 264 -24.76 -13.10 -14.19
C GLU A 264 -23.38 -13.10 -13.51
N LYS A 265 -22.82 -11.95 -13.13
CA LYS A 265 -21.47 -11.83 -12.54
C LYS A 265 -21.45 -11.33 -11.10
N GLY A 266 -22.60 -10.92 -10.55
CA GLY A 266 -22.75 -10.55 -9.14
C GLY A 266 -22.78 -9.04 -8.89
N LEU A 267 -22.42 -8.63 -7.67
CA LEU A 267 -22.51 -7.25 -7.21
C LEU A 267 -21.10 -6.65 -7.06
N ILE A 268 -20.85 -5.52 -7.70
CA ILE A 268 -19.73 -4.63 -7.39
C ILE A 268 -20.25 -3.64 -6.36
N ASP A 269 -19.63 -3.62 -5.18
CA ASP A 269 -20.02 -2.74 -4.07
C ASP A 269 -18.79 -2.06 -3.47
N TRP A 270 -18.36 -0.98 -4.11
CA TRP A 270 -17.29 -0.11 -3.65
C TRP A 270 -17.86 0.90 -2.65
N LYS A 271 -17.33 0.92 -1.43
CA LYS A 271 -17.84 1.78 -0.35
C LYS A 271 -17.23 3.18 -0.33
N GLY A 272 -16.26 3.44 -1.19
CA GLY A 272 -15.58 4.73 -1.29
C GLY A 272 -14.19 4.72 -0.64
N LEU A 273 -13.40 5.73 -0.97
CA LEU A 273 -12.08 5.98 -0.39
C LEU A 273 -11.94 7.48 -0.11
N ASN A 274 -11.50 7.82 1.09
CA ASN A 274 -11.17 9.19 1.47
C ASN A 274 -9.73 9.24 2.00
N LEU A 275 -8.78 9.74 1.22
CA LEU A 275 -7.43 10.04 1.71
C LEU A 275 -7.37 11.48 2.17
N HIS A 276 -6.83 11.69 3.36
CA HIS A 276 -6.49 13.01 3.86
C HIS A 276 -4.97 13.06 3.99
N PHE A 277 -4.31 13.99 3.32
CA PHE A 277 -2.88 14.21 3.50
C PHE A 277 -2.62 15.65 3.87
N THR A 278 -1.77 15.85 4.86
CA THR A 278 -1.26 17.17 5.22
C THR A 278 0.21 17.22 4.90
N PHE A 279 0.66 18.29 4.27
CA PHE A 279 2.05 18.44 3.88
C PHE A 279 2.54 19.84 4.23
N THR A 280 3.82 19.98 4.47
CA THR A 280 4.54 21.25 4.47
C THR A 280 5.67 21.15 3.47
N ASP A 281 6.42 22.22 3.28
CA ASP A 281 7.66 22.19 2.50
C ASP A 281 8.71 21.18 3.07
N LYS A 282 8.48 20.59 4.26
CA LYS A 282 9.45 19.73 4.96
C LYS A 282 8.94 18.31 5.28
N ASN A 283 7.64 18.13 5.49
CA ASN A 283 7.05 16.86 5.96
C ASN A 283 5.75 16.55 5.21
N MET A 284 5.45 15.27 5.01
CA MET A 284 4.15 14.80 4.54
C MET A 284 3.59 13.78 5.54
N THR A 285 2.36 14.01 6.00
CA THR A 285 1.59 13.08 6.82
C THR A 285 0.39 12.62 6.01
N VAL A 286 0.21 11.30 5.88
CA VAL A 286 -0.89 10.70 5.15
C VAL A 286 -1.79 9.97 6.14
N MET A 287 -3.07 10.31 6.12
CA MET A 287 -4.14 9.62 6.84
C MET A 287 -5.09 8.99 5.81
N LEU A 288 -5.00 7.67 5.69
CA LEU A 288 -5.86 6.86 4.84
C LEU A 288 -7.16 6.57 5.60
N ASN A 289 -8.30 7.03 5.07
CA ASN A 289 -9.61 6.63 5.58
C ASN A 289 -10.40 5.95 4.46
N LEU A 290 -10.32 4.62 4.43
CA LEU A 290 -11.17 3.81 3.57
C LEU A 290 -12.55 3.73 4.23
N ALA A 291 -13.53 4.46 3.70
CA ALA A 291 -14.92 4.25 4.06
C ALA A 291 -15.33 2.87 3.51
N GLY A 292 -15.16 1.82 4.32
CA GLY A 292 -15.59 0.46 3.98
C GLY A 292 -14.50 -0.47 3.42
N LEU A 293 -13.23 -0.23 3.73
CA LEU A 293 -12.34 -1.32 4.17
C LEU A 293 -12.25 -1.24 5.71
N LEU A 294 -13.43 -1.23 6.33
CA LEU A 294 -13.56 -1.92 7.59
C LEU A 294 -13.32 -3.37 7.20
N PHE A 295 -12.16 -3.89 7.60
CA PHE A 295 -12.15 -5.31 7.85
C PHE A 295 -13.28 -5.56 8.86
#